data_AF-A0A1G4U451-F1
#
_entry.id   AF-A0A1G4U451-F1
#
_cell.length_a   1.000
_cell.length_b   1.000
_cell.length_c   1.000
_cell.angle_alpha   90.00
_cell.angle_beta   90.00
_cell.angle_gamma   90.00
#
_symmetry.space_group_name_H-M   'P 1'
#
loop_
_entity.id
_entity.type
_entity.pdbx_description
1 polymer ?
#
loop_
_entity_poly.entity_id
_entity_poly.type
_entity_poly.pdbx_seq_one_letter_code
_entity_poly.pdbx_strand_id
1 'polypeptide(L)'
;MQTLIVATREDFISMVRAAIREESINTPETKSEIDPANLTKKEAATALRVSLSTINNLIRSKQLPVFNIGKLVFIKRSDIDLYIKSKAQPGKF
;
A
#
# COMPACT_ATOMS: atom_id res chain seq x y z
N MET A 1 34.30 29.31 26.95
CA MET A 1 34.48 28.62 25.65
C MET A 1 33.10 28.18 25.19
N GLN A 2 32.57 28.73 24.09
CA GLN A 2 31.30 28.29 23.52
C GLN A 2 31.60 27.38 22.33
N THR A 3 31.22 26.11 22.44
CA THR A 3 31.31 25.14 21.34
C THR A 3 30.12 25.39 20.41
N LEU A 4 30.38 25.97 19.24
CA LEU A 4 29.37 26.10 18.19
C LEU A 4 29.17 24.70 17.59
N ILE A 5 28.04 24.05 17.89
CA ILE A 5 27.65 22.80 17.24
C ILE A 5 27.22 23.19 15.82
N VAL A 6 28.16 23.11 14.87
CA VAL A 6 27.86 23.24 13.45
C VAL A 6 27.21 21.93 13.02
N ALA A 7 25.88 21.84 13.13
CA ALA A 7 25.14 20.74 12.55
C ALA A 7 25.42 20.72 11.05
N THR A 8 25.99 19.63 10.56
CA THR A 8 26.31 19.52 9.14
C THR A 8 25.02 19.39 8.34
N ARG A 9 25.07 19.71 7.03
CA ARG A 9 23.93 19.50 6.13
C ARG A 9 23.43 18.05 6.18
N GLU A 10 24.32 17.10 6.41
CA GLU A 10 24.01 15.67 6.49
C GLU A 10 23.26 15.32 7.77
N ASP A 11 23.61 15.94 8.91
CA ASP A 11 22.88 15.79 10.16
C ASP A 11 21.45 16.33 10.04
N PHE A 12 21.27 17.48 9.38
CA PHE A 12 19.94 18.02 9.10
C PHE A 12 19.11 17.08 8.22
N ILE A 13 19.69 16.52 7.17
CA ILE A 13 19.01 15.56 6.28
C ILE A 13 18.64 14.28 7.03
N SER A 14 19.52 13.78 7.90
CA SER A 14 19.25 12.60 8.73
C SER A 14 18.11 12.86 9.72
N MET A 15 18.12 14.02 10.37
CA MET A 15 17.08 14.44 11.32
C MET A 15 15.71 14.59 10.64
N VAL A 16 15.67 15.23 9.46
CA VAL A 16 14.43 15.37 8.67
C VAL A 16 13.91 14.01 8.22
N ARG A 17 14.79 13.09 7.80
CA ARG A 17 14.39 11.71 7.44
C ARG A 17 13.88 10.93 8.64
N ALA A 18 14.50 11.09 9.80
CA ALA A 18 14.06 10.44 11.04
C ALA A 18 12.68 10.95 11.47
N ALA A 19 12.46 12.27 11.46
CA ALA A 19 11.17 12.87 11.81
C ALA A 19 10.04 12.42 10.85
N ILE A 20 10.29 12.39 9.53
CA ILE A 20 9.31 11.90 8.55
C ILE A 20 9.01 10.41 8.75
N ARG A 21 10.01 9.60 9.13
CA ARG A 21 9.84 8.16 9.37
C ARG A 21 9.01 7.89 10.62
N GLU A 22 9.11 8.73 11.64
CA GLU A 22 8.27 8.65 12.85
C GLU A 22 6.83 9.13 12.57
N GLU A 23 6.63 10.17 11.75
CA GLU A 23 5.28 10.63 11.36
C GLU A 23 4.56 9.69 10.39
N SER A 24 5.30 8.86 9.63
CA SER A 24 4.71 7.87 8.70
C SER A 24 3.99 6.71 9.42
N ILE A 25 4.09 6.62 10.75
CA ILE A 25 3.43 5.59 11.58
C ILE A 25 2.13 6.13 12.23
N ASN A 26 1.95 7.45 12.26
CA ASN A 26 0.83 8.11 12.97
C ASN A 26 -0.01 9.02 12.07
N THR A 27 -0.16 8.68 10.79
CA THR A 27 -1.40 9.11 10.13
C THR A 27 -2.46 8.10 10.54
N PRO A 28 -3.45 8.43 11.40
CA PRO A 28 -4.69 7.67 11.39
C PRO A 28 -5.29 7.92 10.01
N GLU A 29 -4.93 7.07 9.05
CA GLU A 29 -5.74 6.88 7.86
C GLU A 29 -7.14 6.72 8.39
N THR A 30 -7.99 7.69 8.07
CA THR A 30 -9.35 7.79 8.55
C THR A 30 -9.96 6.41 8.30
N LYS A 31 -10.13 5.64 9.38
CA LYS A 31 -10.86 4.38 9.37
C LYS A 31 -12.30 4.77 9.11
N SER A 32 -12.60 5.12 7.87
CA SER A 32 -13.89 4.80 7.29
C SER A 32 -14.07 3.32 7.62
N GLU A 33 -15.21 2.97 8.21
CA GLU A 33 -15.65 1.59 8.40
C GLU A 33 -15.79 0.95 7.02
N ILE A 34 -14.66 0.70 6.37
CA ILE A 34 -14.58 -0.09 5.15
C ILE A 34 -14.62 -1.50 5.70
N ASP A 35 -15.71 -2.20 5.43
CA ASP A 35 -15.82 -3.62 5.74
C ASP A 35 -14.47 -4.30 5.52
N PRO A 36 -13.92 -5.05 6.48
CA PRO A 36 -12.62 -5.71 6.33
C PRO A 36 -12.57 -6.67 5.12
N ALA A 37 -13.74 -6.96 4.53
CA ALA A 37 -13.91 -7.70 3.31
C ALA A 37 -13.55 -6.94 2.02
N ASN A 38 -13.48 -5.60 2.04
CA ASN A 38 -13.37 -4.77 0.84
C ASN A 38 -12.10 -3.90 0.90
N LEU A 39 -11.26 -4.01 -0.12
CA LEU A 39 -10.00 -3.28 -0.24
C LEU A 39 -10.08 -2.26 -1.37
N THR A 40 -9.49 -1.10 -1.15
CA THR A 40 -9.19 -0.13 -2.19
C THR A 40 -8.04 -0.63 -3.08
N LYS A 41 -7.84 0.02 -4.24
CA LYS A 41 -6.71 -0.29 -5.13
C LYS A 41 -5.34 -0.17 -4.44
N LYS A 42 -5.20 0.77 -3.49
CA LYS A 42 -3.96 0.97 -2.74
C LYS A 42 -3.70 -0.21 -1.79
N GLU A 43 -4.71 -0.60 -1.02
CA GLU A 43 -4.57 -1.73 -0.09
C GLU A 43 -4.35 -3.04 -0.84
N ALA A 44 -5.00 -3.23 -2.00
CA ALA A 44 -4.77 -4.36 -2.88
C ALA A 44 -3.32 -4.40 -3.42
N ALA A 45 -2.77 -3.25 -3.81
CA ALA A 45 -1.38 -3.14 -4.24
C ALA A 45 -0.41 -3.56 -3.13
N THR A 46 -0.65 -3.11 -1.90
CA THR A 46 0.12 -3.49 -0.72
C THR A 46 0.00 -4.98 -0.42
N ALA A 47 -1.22 -5.54 -0.48
CA ALA A 47 -1.47 -6.96 -0.22
C ALA A 47 -0.76 -7.87 -1.23
N LEU A 48 -0.72 -7.48 -2.50
CA LEU A 48 -0.06 -8.23 -3.57
C LEU A 48 1.43 -7.88 -3.74
N ARG A 49 1.95 -6.88 -3.02
CA ARG A 49 3.31 -6.33 -3.17
C ARG A 49 3.63 -5.95 -4.63
N VAL A 50 2.67 -5.33 -5.31
CA VAL A 50 2.82 -4.86 -6.70
C VAL A 50 2.53 -3.36 -6.80
N SER A 51 2.89 -2.75 -7.93
CA SER A 51 2.58 -1.35 -8.18
C SER A 51 1.08 -1.11 -8.43
N LEU A 52 0.59 0.11 -8.17
CA LEU A 52 -0.76 0.53 -8.56
C LEU A 52 -1.01 0.38 -10.06
N SER A 53 0.02 0.58 -10.89
CA SER A 53 -0.07 0.38 -12.34
C SER A 53 -0.33 -1.09 -12.68
N THR A 54 0.33 -2.00 -11.97
CA THR A 54 0.10 -3.44 -12.07
C THR A 54 -1.33 -3.80 -11.67
N ILE A 55 -1.85 -3.27 -10.56
CA ILE A 55 -3.25 -3.46 -10.16
C ILE A 55 -4.20 -2.99 -11.26
N ASN A 56 -4.00 -1.79 -11.82
CA ASN A 56 -4.85 -1.30 -12.91
C ASN A 56 -4.80 -2.23 -14.14
N ASN A 57 -3.63 -2.80 -14.46
CA ASN A 57 -3.51 -3.79 -15.52
C ASN A 57 -4.24 -5.10 -15.19
N LEU A 58 -4.18 -5.57 -13.95
CA LEU A 58 -4.90 -6.76 -13.49
C LEU A 58 -6.43 -6.57 -13.57
N ILE A 59 -6.91 -5.38 -13.23
CA ILE A 59 -8.32 -5.01 -13.36
C ILE A 59 -8.71 -4.95 -14.84
N ARG A 60 -7.92 -4.29 -15.69
CA ARG A 60 -8.17 -4.18 -17.13
C ARG A 60 -8.15 -5.53 -17.84
N SER A 61 -7.25 -6.42 -17.43
CA SER A 61 -7.13 -7.79 -17.95
C SER A 61 -8.16 -8.76 -17.34
N LYS A 62 -9.07 -8.26 -16.49
CA LYS A 62 -10.11 -9.05 -15.79
C LYS A 62 -9.55 -10.19 -14.92
N GLN A 63 -8.29 -10.09 -14.50
CA GLN A 63 -7.67 -11.04 -13.57
C GLN A 63 -8.05 -10.77 -12.12
N LEU A 64 -8.42 -9.53 -11.79
CA LEU A 64 -8.98 -9.17 -10.49
C LEU A 64 -10.39 -8.59 -10.68
N PRO A 65 -11.42 -9.21 -10.08
CA PRO A 65 -12.76 -8.65 -10.08
C PRO A 65 -12.80 -7.39 -9.22
N VAL A 66 -13.55 -6.40 -9.69
CA VAL A 66 -13.77 -5.13 -8.99
C VAL A 66 -15.24 -4.80 -8.97
N PHE A 67 -15.64 -4.07 -7.95
CA PHE A 67 -16.98 -3.51 -7.85
C PHE A 67 -16.88 -2.05 -7.41
N ASN A 68 -17.89 -1.28 -7.76
CA ASN A 68 -17.92 0.15 -7.48
C ASN A 68 -18.92 0.42 -6.37
N ILE A 69 -18.52 1.18 -5.36
CA ILE A 69 -19.42 1.77 -4.36
C ILE A 69 -19.37 3.28 -4.61
N GLY A 70 -20.42 3.81 -5.23
CA GLY A 70 -20.45 5.19 -5.69
C GLY A 70 -19.33 5.47 -6.71
N LYS A 71 -18.44 6.43 -6.39
CA LYS A 71 -17.30 6.82 -7.24
C LYS A 71 -16.02 6.02 -6.94
N LEU A 72 -16.04 5.17 -5.92
CA LEU A 72 -14.87 4.43 -5.46
C LEU A 72 -14.88 3.00 -5.99
N VAL A 73 -13.69 2.50 -6.33
CA VAL A 73 -13.46 1.15 -6.83
C VAL A 73 -12.89 0.29 -5.72
N PHE A 74 -13.56 -0.82 -5.43
CA PHE A 74 -13.18 -1.78 -4.40
C PHE A 74 -12.94 -3.17 -4.99
N ILE A 75 -12.15 -3.94 -4.27
CA ILE A 75 -11.73 -5.31 -4.58
C ILE A 75 -12.02 -6.15 -3.34
N LYS A 76 -12.69 -7.29 -3.47
CA LYS A 76 -12.93 -8.14 -2.30
C LYS A 76 -11.62 -8.78 -1.86
N ARG A 77 -11.42 -8.88 -0.55
CA ARG A 77 -10.26 -9.54 0.04
C ARG A 77 -10.16 -11.00 -0.41
N SER A 78 -11.29 -11.71 -0.44
CA SER A 78 -11.37 -13.10 -0.89
C SER A 78 -10.84 -13.30 -2.31
N ASP A 79 -11.08 -12.34 -3.21
CA ASP A 79 -10.60 -12.42 -4.60
C ASP A 79 -9.09 -12.22 -4.69
N ILE A 80 -8.51 -11.38 -3.83
CA ILE A 80 -7.05 -11.24 -3.72
C ILE A 80 -6.43 -12.54 -3.19
N ASP A 81 -7.01 -13.13 -2.15
CA ASP A 81 -6.51 -14.38 -1.58
C ASP A 81 -6.59 -15.53 -2.60
N LEU A 82 -7.65 -15.59 -3.40
CA LEU A 82 -7.78 -16.53 -4.52
C LEU A 82 -6.72 -16.29 -5.59
N TYR A 83 -6.45 -15.03 -5.94
CA TYR A 83 -5.40 -14.69 -6.89
C TYR A 83 -4.02 -15.15 -6.39
N ILE A 84 -3.69 -14.89 -5.12
CA ILE A 84 -2.43 -15.34 -4.49
C ILE A 84 -2.34 -16.87 -4.56
N LYS A 85 -3.40 -17.58 -4.18
CA LYS A 85 -3.45 -19.06 -4.25
C LYS A 85 -3.24 -19.57 -5.68
N SER A 86 -3.84 -18.92 -6.68
CA SER A 86 -3.68 -19.30 -8.09
C SER A 86 -2.24 -19.14 -8.59
N LYS A 87 -1.53 -18.11 -8.10
CA LYS A 87 -0.12 -17.84 -8.46
C LYS A 87 0.87 -18.69 -7.67
N ALA A 88 0.50 -19.11 -6.46
CA ALA A 88 1.31 -19.94 -5.58
C ALA A 88 1.36 -21.43 -6.01
N GLN A 89 0.53 -21.86 -6.98
CA GLN A 89 0.64 -23.19 -7.59
C GLN A 89 1.24 -23.13 -9.00
N PRO A 90 2.55 -22.88 -9.17
CA PRO A 90 3.23 -23.26 -10.40
C PRO A 90 3.56 -24.76 -10.32
N GLY A 91 2.84 -25.58 -11.08
CA GLY A 91 3.25 -26.97 -11.35
C GLY A 91 2.34 -28.05 -10.77
N LYS A 92 1.25 -28.35 -11.48
CA LYS A 92 0.85 -29.73 -11.71
C LYS A 92 0.62 -29.89 -13.21
N PHE A 93 1.70 -30.18 -13.92
CA PHE A 93 1.67 -30.83 -15.22
C PHE A 93 2.31 -32.20 -15.02
#